data_AF-A0A2E2DBI4-F1
#
_entry.id   AF-A0A2E2DBI4-F1
#
_cell.length_a   1.000
_cell.length_b   1.000
_cell.length_c   1.000
_cell.angle_alpha   90.00
_cell.angle_beta   90.00
_cell.angle_gamma   90.00
#
_symmetry.space_group_name_H-M   'P 1'
#
loop_
_entity.id
_entity.type
_entity.pdbx_description
1 polymer ?
#
loop_
_entity_poly.entity_id
_entity_poly.type
_entity_poly.pdbx_seq_one_letter_code
_entity_poly.pdbx_strand_id
1 'polypeptide(L)'
;MVYVERDETADIIAVYDNPQAGATEKLSVNSDELVAYLTQSENKADSLSALNASDLSLIRVLEDLINTLIDKQVILFTDLPLAAREKLATREKIRDKLNSLENLMSDDPGLL
;
A
#
# COMPACT_ATOMS: atom_id res chain seq x y z
N MET A 1 1.92 5.55 -7.05
CA MET A 1 3.26 5.66 -7.64
C MET A 1 3.68 7.11 -7.50
N VAL A 2 4.92 7.34 -7.08
CA VAL A 2 5.55 8.67 -6.96
C VAL A 2 6.78 8.75 -7.85
N TYR A 3 7.27 9.95 -8.12
CA TYR A 3 8.51 10.16 -8.85
C TYR A 3 9.63 10.49 -7.88
N VAL A 4 10.79 9.86 -8.05
CA VAL A 4 11.95 10.07 -7.17
C VAL A 4 13.13 10.60 -7.95
N GLU A 5 13.85 11.55 -7.35
CA GLU A 5 15.15 12.02 -7.80
C GLU A 5 16.23 11.41 -6.91
N ARG A 6 17.32 10.96 -7.53
CA ARG A 6 18.45 10.32 -6.87
C ARG A 6 19.74 11.09 -7.09
N ASP A 7 20.66 10.97 -6.14
CA ASP A 7 22.02 11.46 -6.30
C ASP A 7 22.93 10.46 -7.06
N GLU A 8 24.21 10.82 -7.21
CA GLU A 8 25.23 9.99 -7.88
C GLU A 8 25.51 8.66 -7.15
N THR A 9 25.15 8.57 -5.86
CA THR A 9 25.27 7.36 -5.04
C THR A 9 24.01 6.50 -5.04
N ALA A 10 22.99 6.90 -5.83
CA ALA A 10 21.68 6.28 -5.96
C ALA A 10 20.76 6.44 -4.73
N ASP A 11 21.06 7.34 -3.80
CA ASP A 11 20.18 7.63 -2.67
C ASP A 11 19.07 8.60 -3.09
N ILE A 12 17.87 8.45 -2.51
CA ILE A 12 16.74 9.35 -2.77
C ILE A 12 17.05 10.71 -2.14
N ILE A 13 16.96 11.79 -2.94
CA ILE A 13 17.15 13.16 -2.48
C ILE A 13 15.89 14.03 -2.58
N ALA A 14 14.90 13.60 -3.37
CA ALA A 14 13.60 14.27 -3.46
C ALA A 14 12.50 13.33 -3.99
N VAL A 15 11.25 13.62 -3.61
CA VAL A 15 10.04 12.89 -4.02
C VAL A 15 9.02 13.89 -4.57
N TYR A 16 8.40 13.55 -5.70
CA TYR A 16 7.44 14.39 -6.40
C TYR A 16 6.20 13.61 -6.80
N ASP A 17 5.04 14.28 -6.76
CA ASP A 17 3.77 13.71 -7.24
C ASP A 17 3.70 13.65 -8.78
N ASN A 18 4.48 14.48 -9.46
CA ASN A 18 4.51 14.61 -10.92
C ASN A 18 5.95 14.49 -11.44
N PRO A 19 6.15 14.02 -12.68
CA PRO A 19 7.48 13.90 -13.26
C PRO A 19 8.15 15.28 -13.37
N GLN A 20 9.41 15.36 -12.95
CA GLN A 20 10.21 16.59 -12.96
C GLN A 20 11.55 16.32 -13.66
N ALA A 21 12.26 17.38 -14.06
CA ALA A 21 13.62 17.25 -14.58
C ALA A 21 14.54 16.73 -13.46
N GLY A 22 15.00 15.48 -13.55
CA GLY A 22 15.76 14.80 -12.49
C GLY A 22 14.98 13.65 -11.83
N ALA A 23 13.64 13.72 -11.80
CA ALA A 23 12.77 12.72 -11.18
C ALA A 23 11.92 11.97 -12.21
N THR A 24 12.54 11.04 -12.94
CA THR A 24 11.83 10.22 -13.95
C THR A 24 11.56 8.79 -13.48
N GLU A 25 12.25 8.34 -12.43
CA GLU A 25 12.03 7.04 -11.84
C GLU A 25 10.71 7.02 -11.08
N LYS A 26 9.89 6.00 -11.35
CA LYS A 26 8.64 5.76 -10.63
C LYS A 26 8.90 4.76 -9.51
N LEU A 27 8.58 5.18 -8.29
CA LEU A 27 8.68 4.34 -7.11
C LEU A 27 7.28 4.05 -6.52
N SER A 28 7.12 2.86 -5.97
CA SER A 28 5.90 2.50 -5.26
C SER A 28 5.81 3.29 -3.95
N VAL A 29 4.61 3.75 -3.63
CA VAL A 29 4.31 4.43 -2.36
C VAL A 29 4.53 3.54 -1.14
N ASN A 30 4.57 2.22 -1.36
CA ASN A 30 4.80 1.21 -0.32
C ASN A 30 6.22 0.62 -0.38
N SER A 31 7.14 1.24 -1.11
CA SER A 31 8.53 0.73 -1.14
C SER A 31 9.23 1.04 0.18
N ASP A 32 9.98 0.07 0.71
CA ASP A 32 10.73 0.22 1.96
C ASP A 32 11.72 1.39 1.88
N GLU A 33 12.31 1.60 0.70
CA GLU A 33 13.25 2.68 0.43
C GLU A 33 12.60 4.07 0.56
N LEU A 34 11.41 4.26 -0.02
CA LEU A 34 10.67 5.52 0.09
C LEU A 34 10.28 5.81 1.54
N VAL A 35 9.83 4.79 2.27
CA VAL A 35 9.48 4.92 3.68
C VAL A 35 10.71 5.31 4.49
N ALA A 36 11.86 4.67 4.25
CA ALA A 36 13.13 5.00 4.92
C ALA A 36 13.51 6.47 4.68
N TYR A 37 13.48 6.95 3.43
CA TYR A 37 13.74 8.35 3.09
C TYR A 37 12.80 9.32 3.83
N LEU A 38 11.48 9.08 3.76
CA LEU A 38 10.49 9.96 4.37
C LEU A 38 10.57 9.97 5.92
N THR A 39 11.00 8.87 6.55
CA THR A 39 11.19 8.80 8.01
C THR A 39 12.44 9.52 8.51
N GLN A 40 13.46 9.66 7.66
CA GLN A 40 14.71 10.35 7.99
C GLN A 40 14.67 11.86 7.68
N SER A 41 13.70 12.30 6.88
CA SER A 41 13.50 13.72 6.56
C SER A 41 13.05 14.52 7.79
N GLU A 42 13.71 15.66 8.04
CA GLU A 42 13.30 16.64 9.07
C GLU A 42 12.06 17.46 8.66
N ASN A 43 11.59 17.28 7.43
CA ASN A 43 10.40 17.96 6.93
C ASN A 43 9.12 17.29 7.46
N LYS A 44 8.29 18.05 8.16
CA LYS A 44 7.01 17.59 8.71
C LYS A 44 6.06 17.01 7.63
N ALA A 45 6.10 17.53 6.40
CA ALA A 45 5.29 17.01 5.30
C ALA A 45 5.73 15.59 4.89
N ASP A 46 7.04 15.33 4.91
CA ASP A 46 7.61 14.03 4.59
C ASP A 46 7.32 13.03 5.70
N SER A 47 7.46 13.44 6.98
CA SER A 47 7.10 12.58 8.12
C SER A 47 5.61 12.19 8.12
N LEU A 48 4.72 13.12 7.75
CA LEU A 48 3.29 12.82 7.62
C LEU A 48 3.02 11.84 6.46
N SER A 49 3.75 12.00 5.36
CA SER A 49 3.67 11.09 4.21
C SER A 49 4.18 9.68 4.57
N ALA A 50 5.29 9.58 5.32
CA ALA A 50 5.81 8.32 5.84
C ALA A 50 4.77 7.59 6.70
N LEU A 51 4.13 8.33 7.62
CA LEU A 51 3.12 7.77 8.50
C LEU A 51 1.91 7.24 7.72
N ASN A 52 1.39 8.01 6.76
CA ASN A 52 0.27 7.57 5.92
C ASN A 52 0.62 6.32 5.10
N ALA A 53 1.83 6.25 4.54
CA ALA A 53 2.30 5.07 3.81
C ALA A 53 2.42 3.84 4.73
N SER A 54 2.97 4.03 5.93
CA SER A 54 3.05 3.00 6.96
C SER A 54 1.66 2.50 7.37
N ASP A 55 0.70 3.40 7.58
CA ASP A 55 -0.68 3.06 7.95
C ASP A 55 -1.36 2.25 6.84
N LEU A 56 -1.14 2.61 5.56
CA LEU A 56 -1.65 1.87 4.40
C LEU A 56 -1.09 0.45 4.31
N SER A 57 0.19 0.27 4.62
CA SER A 57 0.83 -1.05 4.69
C SER A 57 0.29 -1.86 5.87
N LEU A 58 0.26 -1.25 7.06
CA LEU A 58 -0.17 -1.88 8.30
C LEU A 58 -1.61 -2.39 8.21
N ILE A 59 -2.51 -1.62 7.59
CA ILE A 59 -3.91 -2.04 7.51
C ILE A 59 -4.08 -3.33 6.70
N ARG A 60 -3.20 -3.65 5.74
CA ARG A 60 -3.23 -4.95 5.03
C ARG A 60 -2.80 -6.09 5.96
N VAL A 61 -1.72 -5.89 6.70
CA VAL A 61 -1.22 -6.85 7.69
C VAL A 61 -2.27 -7.11 8.78
N LEU A 62 -2.95 -6.06 9.27
CA LEU A 62 -4.03 -6.20 10.25
C LEU A 62 -5.19 -7.03 9.72
N GLU A 63 -5.55 -6.87 8.45
CA GLU A 63 -6.62 -7.66 7.84
C GLU A 63 -6.24 -9.13 7.73
N ASP A 64 -5.02 -9.43 7.27
CA ASP A 64 -4.51 -10.80 7.18
C ASP A 64 -4.41 -11.45 8.58
N LEU A 65 -4.00 -10.67 9.59
CA LEU A 65 -4.00 -11.11 10.98
C LEU A 65 -5.41 -11.42 11.48
N ILE A 66 -6.38 -10.52 11.26
CA ILE A 66 -7.78 -10.72 11.67
C ILE A 66 -8.34 -12.00 11.02
N ASN A 67 -8.14 -12.18 9.71
CA ASN A 67 -8.57 -13.38 9.00
C ASN A 67 -7.89 -14.63 9.56
N THR A 68 -6.58 -14.58 9.80
CA THR A 68 -5.84 -15.70 10.41
C THR A 68 -6.41 -16.07 11.79
N LEU A 69 -6.77 -15.09 12.62
CA LEU A 69 -7.35 -15.33 13.93
C LEU A 69 -8.77 -15.92 13.84
N ILE A 70 -9.56 -15.49 12.85
CA ILE A 70 -10.89 -16.06 12.58
C ILE A 70 -10.77 -17.51 12.08
N ASP A 71 -9.88 -17.77 11.12
CA ASP A 71 -9.65 -19.10 10.55
C ASP A 71 -9.17 -20.11 11.59
N LYS A 72 -8.33 -19.64 12.53
CA LYS A 72 -7.88 -20.42 13.69
C LYS A 72 -8.90 -20.48 14.83
N GLN A 73 -10.08 -19.89 14.65
CA GLN A 73 -11.15 -19.82 15.66
C GLN A 73 -10.70 -19.21 17.00
N VAL A 74 -9.72 -18.31 16.97
CA VAL A 74 -9.24 -17.58 18.15
C VAL A 74 -10.23 -16.46 18.51
N ILE A 75 -10.83 -15.84 17.49
CA ILE A 75 -11.93 -14.86 17.62
C ILE A 75 -13.02 -15.22 16.61
N LEU A 76 -14.26 -14.82 16.90
CA LEU A 76 -15.34 -14.82 15.92
C LEU A 76 -15.41 -13.45 15.23
N PHE A 77 -15.83 -13.43 13.96
CA PHE A 77 -16.10 -12.16 13.27
C PHE A 77 -17.09 -11.27 14.05
N THR A 78 -18.04 -11.90 14.76
CA THR A 78 -19.04 -11.21 15.59
C THR A 78 -18.51 -10.60 16.87
N ASP A 79 -17.29 -10.93 17.28
CA ASP A 79 -16.64 -10.36 18.46
C ASP A 79 -16.13 -8.94 18.20
N LEU A 80 -15.96 -8.58 16.91
CA LEU A 80 -15.54 -7.24 16.49
C LEU A 80 -16.71 -6.24 16.58
N PRO A 81 -16.45 -4.97 16.94
CA PRO A 81 -17.45 -3.91 16.90
C PRO A 81 -18.10 -3.79 15.52
N LEU A 82 -19.38 -3.41 15.48
CA LEU A 82 -20.14 -3.29 14.21
C LEU A 82 -19.39 -2.47 13.15
N ALA A 83 -18.84 -1.31 13.55
CA ALA A 83 -18.08 -0.46 12.65
C ALA A 83 -16.82 -1.13 12.07
N ALA A 84 -16.16 -2.02 12.82
CA ALA A 84 -15.00 -2.77 12.33
C ALA A 84 -15.45 -3.83 11.32
N ARG A 85 -16.54 -4.56 11.61
CA ARG A 85 -17.12 -5.55 10.70
C ARG A 85 -17.52 -4.94 9.36
N GLU A 86 -18.18 -3.78 9.38
CA GLU A 86 -18.58 -3.05 8.16
C GLU A 86 -17.38 -2.64 7.32
N LYS A 87 -16.31 -2.13 7.96
CA LYS A 87 -15.08 -1.74 7.28
C LYS A 87 -14.38 -2.93 6.64
N LEU A 88 -14.25 -4.05 7.36
CA LEU A 88 -13.64 -5.28 6.85
C LEU A 88 -14.44 -5.82 5.66
N ALA A 89 -15.76 -5.96 5.78
CA ALA A 89 -16.61 -6.45 4.70
C ALA A 89 -16.60 -5.55 3.46
N THR A 90 -16.53 -4.22 3.64
CA THR A 90 -16.40 -3.27 2.52
C THR A 90 -15.08 -3.47 1.79
N ARG A 91 -14.00 -3.67 2.55
CA ARG A 91 -12.66 -3.80 2.01
C ARG A 91 -12.44 -5.12 1.28
N GLU A 92 -12.97 -6.21 1.83
CA GLU A 92 -13.00 -7.52 1.19
C GLU A 92 -13.68 -7.45 -0.19
N LYS A 93 -14.88 -6.85 -0.27
CA LYS A 93 -15.60 -6.64 -1.54
C LYS A 93 -14.80 -5.84 -2.57
N ILE A 94 -14.09 -4.79 -2.13
CA ILE A 94 -13.24 -3.99 -3.02
C ILE A 94 -12.09 -4.83 -3.56
N ARG A 95 -11.46 -5.64 -2.71
CA ARG A 95 -10.37 -6.53 -3.11
C ARG A 95 -10.84 -7.62 -4.06
N ASP A 96 -11.96 -8.27 -3.77
CA ASP A 96 -12.54 -9.29 -4.65
C ASP A 96 -12.86 -8.74 -6.03
N LYS A 97 -13.40 -7.53 -6.09
CA LYS A 97 -13.64 -6.83 -7.35
C LYS A 97 -12.34 -6.57 -8.10
N LEU A 98 -11.28 -6.12 -7.43
CA LEU A 98 -9.99 -5.85 -8.07
C LEU A 98 -9.34 -7.15 -8.58
N ASN A 99 -9.32 -8.20 -7.76
CA ASN A 99 -8.81 -9.52 -8.15
C ASN A 99 -9.61 -10.12 -9.32
N SER A 100 -10.94 -9.95 -9.33
CA SER A 100 -11.78 -10.37 -10.43
C SER A 100 -11.46 -9.61 -11.72
N LEU A 101 -11.18 -8.31 -11.64
CA LEU A 101 -10.77 -7.52 -12.81
C LEU A 101 -9.37 -7.93 -13.30
N GLU A 102 -8.43 -8.18 -12.39
CA GLU A 102 -7.09 -8.68 -12.74
C GLU A 102 -7.14 -10.04 -13.42
N ASN A 103 -7.97 -10.97 -12.93
CA ASN A 103 -8.18 -12.27 -13.58
C ASN A 103 -8.77 -12.11 -14.99
N LEU A 104 -9.75 -11.21 -15.19
CA LEU A 104 -10.32 -10.94 -16.50
C LEU A 104 -9.33 -10.30 -17.48
N MET A 105 -8.36 -9.52 -16.98
CA MET A 105 -7.27 -8.97 -17.79
C MET A 105 -6.15 -9.98 -18.07
N SER A 106 -6.07 -11.05 -17.28
CA SER A 106 -5.08 -12.12 -17.43
C SER A 106 -5.55 -13.22 -18.39
N ASP A 107 -6.85 -13.29 -18.67
CA ASP A 107 -7.49 -14.21 -19.63
C ASP A 107 -7.51 -13.66 -21.07
N ASP A 108 -6.46 -12.94 -21.51
CA ASP A 108 -6.15 -12.78 -22.95
C ASP A 108 -5.08 -13.80 -23.34
N PRO A 109 -5.43 -15.08 -23.57
CA PRO A 109 -4.54 -15.99 -24.25
C PRO A 109 -4.43 -15.46 -25.67
N GLY A 110 -3.28 -14.83 -25.95
CA GLY A 110 -2.90 -14.42 -27.29
C GLY A 110 -3.31 -15.50 -28.29
N LEU A 111 -4.23 -15.13 -29.17
CA LEU A 111 -4.60 -15.93 -30.33
C LEU A 111 -3.31 -16.27 -31.08
N LEU A 112 -2.97 -17.55 -31.07
CA LEU A 112 -1.92 -18.18 -31.90
C LEU A 112 -2.20 -17.94 -33.38
#